data_AF-A0A4S2LB62-F1
#
_entry.id   AF-A0A4S2LB62-F1
#
_cell.length_a   1.000
_cell.length_b   1.000
_cell.length_c   1.000
_cell.angle_alpha   90.00
_cell.angle_beta   90.00
_cell.angle_gamma   90.00
#
_symmetry.space_group_name_H-M   'P 1'
#
loop_
_entity.id
_entity.type
_entity.pdbx_description
1 polymer ?
#
loop_
_entity_poly.entity_id
_entity_poly.type
_entity_poly.pdbx_seq_one_letter_code
_entity_poly.pdbx_strand_id
1 'polypeptide(L)'
;MGNAGSNQPVGHHHGTTVSREHRHSKDHPPPSPGKEGQAFVFDKKPSQKLVFQSSHEEEEPYFAKGGQQDGEDFGQRPRSNTVSEGTKVADSKVLPTVFKWEGGGKQVYISGTFTGWKTLPMVKSHGDFVTIIDLPEGEHQYKFFVDGEWRHDPGLKIVDNGMGSKNNLVSVRQSDFEVFQALAKDSEGVISSTQTEYGQEIPPHKPWEKITGPPILPPHLLQVILNKDTPLSVS
;
A
#
# COMPACT_ATOMS: atom_id res chain seq x y z
N MET A 1 -62.78 -31.13 38.67
CA MET A 1 -62.75 -29.66 38.56
C MET A 1 -61.86 -29.37 37.34
N GLY A 2 -62.36 -29.27 36.10
CA GLY A 2 -63.18 -28.18 35.52
C GLY A 2 -62.28 -26.94 35.29
N ASN A 3 -62.09 -26.34 34.12
CA ASN A 3 -62.91 -26.27 32.91
C ASN A 3 -62.13 -25.67 31.70
N ALA A 4 -62.77 -25.74 30.51
CA ALA A 4 -62.68 -25.00 29.23
C ALA A 4 -61.85 -23.69 29.16
N GLY A 5 -61.39 -23.15 28.02
CA GLY A 5 -61.85 -23.19 26.63
C GLY A 5 -61.64 -21.81 25.96
N SER A 6 -61.51 -21.83 24.63
CA SER A 6 -61.42 -20.77 23.61
C SER A 6 -62.03 -19.38 23.87
N ASN A 7 -61.38 -18.30 23.35
CA ASN A 7 -61.94 -17.36 22.34
C ASN A 7 -61.16 -16.00 22.24
N GLN A 8 -60.70 -15.68 21.02
CA GLN A 8 -60.58 -14.32 20.45
C GLN A 8 -62.00 -13.79 20.06
N PRO A 9 -62.30 -12.52 19.65
CA PRO A 9 -61.52 -11.67 18.71
C PRO A 9 -61.72 -10.11 18.77
N VAL A 10 -61.26 -9.44 17.69
CA VAL A 10 -61.61 -8.10 17.14
C VAL A 10 -60.86 -6.91 17.77
N GLY A 11 -60.09 -6.06 17.08
CA GLY A 11 -59.96 -5.70 15.66
C GLY A 11 -60.19 -4.17 15.52
N HIS A 12 -59.65 -3.42 14.56
CA HIS A 12 -58.44 -3.61 13.78
C HIS A 12 -57.88 -2.24 13.27
N HIS A 13 -57.00 -2.29 12.26
CA HIS A 13 -56.84 -1.39 11.09
C HIS A 13 -56.33 0.06 11.33
N HIS A 14 -55.30 0.61 10.66
CA HIS A 14 -54.68 0.46 9.32
C HIS A 14 -53.16 0.77 9.46
N GLY A 15 -52.20 0.27 8.68
CA GLY A 15 -52.23 -0.24 7.31
C GLY A 15 -51.56 0.77 6.37
N THR A 16 -50.28 0.53 6.02
CA THR A 16 -49.80 0.64 4.62
C THR A 16 -48.48 -0.10 4.44
N THR A 17 -48.57 -1.09 3.57
CA THR A 17 -47.55 -1.96 2.99
C THR A 17 -46.68 -1.23 1.98
N VAL A 18 -45.39 -1.59 1.84
CA VAL A 18 -44.82 -1.88 0.51
C VAL A 18 -43.70 -2.93 0.64
N SER A 19 -43.86 -4.02 -0.10
CA SER A 19 -42.86 -5.06 -0.37
C SER A 19 -41.63 -4.53 -1.10
N ARG A 20 -40.45 -5.10 -0.83
CA ARG A 20 -39.35 -5.21 -1.81
C ARG A 20 -38.34 -6.27 -1.33
N GLU A 21 -38.49 -7.52 -1.75
CA GLU A 21 -37.98 -8.10 -2.99
C GLU A 21 -36.46 -8.33 -2.94
N HIS A 22 -36.08 -9.61 -2.77
CA HIS A 22 -34.74 -10.12 -3.05
C HIS A 22 -34.35 -9.78 -4.49
N ARG A 23 -33.25 -9.04 -4.68
CA ARG A 23 -32.54 -9.00 -5.96
C ARG A 23 -31.03 -9.02 -5.74
N HIS A 24 -30.41 -10.09 -6.25
CA HIS A 24 -29.04 -10.09 -6.74
C HIS A 24 -28.83 -8.91 -7.69
N SER A 25 -27.74 -8.15 -7.51
CA SER A 25 -27.20 -7.32 -8.58
C SER A 25 -25.71 -7.08 -8.38
N LYS A 26 -24.99 -7.30 -9.49
CA LYS A 26 -23.56 -7.25 -9.74
C LYS A 26 -22.88 -5.95 -9.29
N ASP A 27 -21.60 -6.07 -8.95
CA ASP A 27 -20.65 -4.97 -8.78
C ASP A 27 -20.67 -4.00 -9.98
N HIS A 28 -20.90 -2.72 -9.70
CA HIS A 28 -20.64 -1.62 -10.62
C HIS A 28 -19.75 -0.59 -9.92
N PRO A 29 -18.59 -0.22 -10.50
CA PRO A 29 -17.78 0.87 -9.98
C PRO A 29 -18.48 2.23 -10.16
N PRO A 30 -18.15 3.24 -9.32
CA PRO A 30 -18.80 4.54 -9.39
C PRO A 30 -18.48 5.27 -10.71
N PRO A 31 -19.39 6.09 -11.24
CA PRO A 31 -19.17 6.80 -12.49
C PRO A 31 -18.15 7.93 -12.33
N SER A 32 -17.27 8.08 -13.32
CA SER A 32 -16.34 9.22 -13.43
C SER A 32 -17.09 10.54 -13.63
N PRO A 33 -16.59 11.68 -13.08
CA PRO A 33 -17.25 12.97 -13.23
C PRO A 33 -17.38 13.41 -14.69
N GLY A 34 -18.62 13.66 -15.11
CA GLY A 34 -18.98 14.20 -16.42
C GLY A 34 -18.58 15.68 -16.56
N LYS A 35 -18.35 16.06 -17.82
CA LYS A 35 -17.95 17.41 -18.25
C LYS A 35 -19.08 18.42 -18.04
N GLU A 36 -19.09 19.14 -16.93
CA GLU A 36 -19.80 20.43 -16.86
C GLU A 36 -19.37 21.29 -15.68
N GLY A 37 -18.67 22.39 -16.02
CA GLY A 37 -18.84 23.70 -15.38
C GLY A 37 -18.27 23.94 -13.98
N GLN A 38 -17.01 24.40 -13.93
CA GLN A 38 -16.32 25.13 -12.84
C GLN A 38 -16.06 24.36 -11.53
N ALA A 39 -14.82 23.88 -11.37
CA ALA A 39 -14.33 23.32 -10.11
C ALA A 39 -13.33 24.22 -9.36
N PHE A 40 -12.80 25.30 -9.95
CA PHE A 40 -11.78 26.14 -9.29
C PHE A 40 -11.87 27.60 -9.72
N VAL A 41 -12.11 28.51 -8.76
CA VAL A 41 -11.89 29.95 -8.92
C VAL A 41 -10.47 30.24 -8.46
N PHE A 42 -9.62 30.72 -9.36
CA PHE A 42 -8.25 31.14 -9.06
C PHE A 42 -8.20 32.66 -8.96
N ASP A 43 -8.01 33.18 -7.75
CA ASP A 43 -7.68 34.60 -7.54
C ASP A 43 -6.30 34.91 -8.12
N LYS A 44 -6.26 35.68 -9.21
CA LYS A 44 -5.04 36.21 -9.82
C LYS A 44 -4.50 37.37 -8.97
N LYS A 45 -3.46 37.11 -8.17
CA LYS A 45 -2.44 38.13 -7.82
C LYS A 45 -1.11 37.77 -8.49
N PRO A 46 -0.40 38.71 -9.14
CA PRO A 46 0.80 38.41 -9.90
C PRO A 46 2.07 38.60 -9.07
N SER A 47 2.75 37.50 -8.75
CA SER A 47 4.20 37.42 -8.49
C SER A 47 4.52 35.93 -8.32
N GLN A 48 5.46 35.26 -8.99
CA GLN A 48 6.81 35.64 -9.36
C GLN A 48 7.23 34.96 -10.68
N LYS A 49 8.29 35.50 -11.27
CA LYS A 49 8.88 35.23 -12.59
C LYS A 49 9.39 33.78 -12.71
N LEU A 50 8.73 32.95 -13.54
CA LEU A 50 9.29 31.68 -14.02
C LEU A 50 10.20 31.97 -15.22
N VAL A 51 11.46 31.54 -15.15
CA VAL A 51 12.42 31.62 -16.24
C VAL A 51 12.23 30.40 -17.13
N PHE A 52 11.82 30.62 -18.37
CA PHE A 52 11.69 29.60 -19.41
C PHE A 52 13.01 29.55 -20.19
N GLN A 53 13.71 28.42 -20.15
CA GLN A 53 14.93 28.20 -20.92
C GLN A 53 14.53 27.60 -22.27
N SER A 54 14.63 28.42 -23.33
CA SER A 54 14.34 28.01 -24.71
C SER A 54 15.42 27.07 -25.25
N SER A 55 15.04 25.90 -25.76
CA SER A 55 15.89 25.08 -26.61
C SER A 55 16.06 25.78 -27.96
N HIS A 56 17.30 26.11 -28.31
CA HIS A 56 17.66 26.63 -29.63
C HIS A 56 17.95 25.45 -30.55
N GLU A 57 17.24 25.37 -31.66
CA GLU A 57 17.47 24.48 -32.78
C GLU A 57 18.49 25.11 -33.73
N GLU A 58 19.52 24.37 -34.13
CA GLU A 58 20.25 24.61 -35.38
C GLU A 58 20.43 23.27 -36.12
N GLU A 59 19.82 23.19 -37.31
CA GLU A 59 20.15 22.30 -38.45
C GLU A 59 21.54 22.70 -39.00
N GLU A 60 22.41 21.91 -39.64
CA GLU A 60 22.36 20.76 -40.57
C GLU A 60 23.87 20.33 -40.85
N PRO A 61 24.30 19.53 -41.86
CA PRO A 61 24.19 18.08 -42.09
C PRO A 61 25.55 17.34 -42.41
N TYR A 62 25.48 16.00 -42.61
CA TYR A 62 26.44 15.07 -43.26
C TYR A 62 27.79 14.72 -42.59
N PHE A 63 27.95 13.45 -42.15
CA PHE A 63 28.66 12.35 -42.84
C PHE A 63 28.84 11.15 -41.89
N ALA A 64 28.55 9.94 -42.38
CA ALA A 64 28.82 8.70 -41.67
C ALA A 64 30.34 8.47 -41.54
N LYS A 65 30.82 8.23 -40.32
CA LYS A 65 32.13 7.62 -40.07
C LYS A 65 32.03 6.60 -38.95
N GLY A 66 32.37 5.36 -39.27
CA GLY A 66 32.37 4.24 -38.36
C GLY A 66 33.59 4.19 -37.44
N GLY A 67 33.35 3.60 -36.25
CA GLY A 67 34.30 2.85 -35.44
C GLY A 67 35.32 3.64 -34.63
N GLN A 68 35.15 3.68 -33.30
CA GLN A 68 36.04 2.99 -32.36
C GLN A 68 35.49 3.03 -30.92
N GLN A 69 35.82 1.97 -30.19
CA GLN A 69 35.50 1.68 -28.81
C GLN A 69 36.03 2.79 -27.89
N ASP A 70 35.20 3.24 -26.95
CA ASP A 70 35.63 3.59 -25.60
C ASP A 70 34.43 3.41 -24.65
N GLY A 71 34.68 2.73 -23.53
CA GLY A 71 33.66 2.37 -22.56
C GLY A 71 33.22 3.58 -21.75
N GLU A 72 31.99 4.04 -21.99
CA GLU A 72 31.37 5.08 -21.18
C GLU A 72 30.39 4.46 -20.18
N ASP A 73 30.73 4.68 -18.91
CA ASP A 73 29.95 4.45 -17.70
C ASP A 73 28.51 4.94 -17.90
N PHE A 74 27.55 4.01 -17.90
CA PHE A 74 26.13 4.35 -17.86
C PHE A 74 25.82 4.97 -16.50
N GLY A 75 26.02 6.28 -16.41
CA GLY A 75 25.66 7.10 -15.27
C GLY A 75 24.23 6.75 -14.84
N GLN A 76 24.11 6.12 -13.68
CA GLN A 76 22.84 5.84 -13.05
C GLN A 76 22.13 7.19 -12.87
N ARG A 77 21.02 7.38 -13.59
CA ARG A 77 20.16 8.56 -13.37
C ARG A 77 19.84 8.61 -11.88
N PRO A 78 20.08 9.73 -11.19
CA PRO A 78 19.75 9.82 -9.77
C PRO A 78 18.26 9.58 -9.62
N ARG A 79 17.92 8.50 -8.91
CA ARG A 79 16.53 8.19 -8.55
C ARG A 79 16.06 9.28 -7.60
N SER A 80 14.79 9.65 -7.72
CA SER A 80 14.16 10.63 -6.84
C SER A 80 14.33 10.19 -5.38
N ASN A 81 15.17 10.90 -4.62
CA ASN A 81 15.26 10.73 -3.18
C ASN A 81 13.94 11.18 -2.56
N THR A 82 13.28 10.31 -1.81
CA THR A 82 12.07 10.63 -1.01
C THR A 82 12.42 11.20 0.37
N VAL A 83 13.69 11.57 0.60
CA VAL A 83 14.10 12.20 1.86
C VAL A 83 13.65 13.65 1.85
N SER A 84 12.71 14.01 2.71
CA SER A 84 12.28 15.39 2.92
C SER A 84 13.42 16.22 3.51
N GLU A 85 13.87 17.27 2.80
CA GLU A 85 14.80 18.28 3.33
C GLU A 85 14.12 19.05 4.47
N GLY A 86 14.68 19.02 5.69
CA GLY A 86 14.18 19.90 6.74
C GLY A 86 14.74 19.74 8.15
N THR A 87 15.32 18.61 8.54
CA THR A 87 15.71 18.40 9.95
C THR A 87 17.23 18.37 10.10
N LYS A 88 17.82 19.45 10.63
CA LYS A 88 19.19 19.44 11.14
C LYS A 88 19.22 18.66 12.45
N VAL A 89 19.59 17.37 12.38
CA VAL A 89 19.87 16.54 13.56
C VAL A 89 21.35 16.17 13.52
N ALA A 90 22.01 16.27 14.66
CA ALA A 90 23.40 15.84 14.88
C ALA A 90 23.67 14.43 14.33
N ASP A 91 24.94 14.10 14.05
CA ASP A 91 25.51 12.92 13.36
C ASP A 91 25.08 11.49 13.84
N SER A 92 24.01 11.35 14.60
CA SER A 92 23.32 10.08 14.84
C SER A 92 22.20 9.92 13.82
N LYS A 93 22.41 9.05 12.82
CA LYS A 93 21.41 8.72 11.81
C LYS A 93 20.22 8.00 12.47
N VAL A 94 19.21 8.78 12.84
CA VAL A 94 17.94 8.27 13.37
C VAL A 94 16.94 8.05 12.24
N LEU A 95 16.04 7.10 12.48
CA LEU A 95 15.20 6.48 11.49
C LEU A 95 13.74 6.47 11.99
N PRO A 96 12.81 7.16 11.30
CA PRO A 96 11.43 7.28 11.78
C PRO A 96 10.72 5.92 11.76
N THR A 97 10.39 5.42 12.96
CA THR A 97 9.79 4.09 13.16
C THR A 97 8.35 4.22 13.65
N VAL A 98 7.42 3.54 12.98
CA VAL A 98 5.99 3.57 13.32
C VAL A 98 5.68 2.52 14.39
N PHE A 99 5.03 2.95 15.47
CA PHE A 99 4.48 2.07 16.50
C PHE A 99 2.96 2.16 16.48
N LYS A 100 2.30 1.00 16.39
CA LYS A 100 0.85 0.89 16.32
C LYS A 100 0.34 -0.08 17.40
N TRP A 101 -0.79 0.26 18.00
CA TRP A 101 -1.54 -0.59 18.92
C TRP A 101 -3.00 -0.69 18.46
N GLU A 102 -3.43 -1.90 18.11
CA GLU A 102 -4.78 -2.19 17.58
C GLU A 102 -5.72 -2.78 18.66
N GLY A 103 -5.22 -3.03 19.88
CA GLY A 103 -5.98 -3.69 20.95
C GLY A 103 -7.05 -2.83 21.62
N GLY A 104 -7.36 -1.65 21.08
CA GLY A 104 -8.28 -0.68 21.68
C GLY A 104 -7.77 -0.05 22.98
N GLY A 105 -8.64 0.74 23.63
CA GLY A 105 -8.35 1.42 24.90
C GLY A 105 -8.88 2.85 24.94
N LYS A 106 -8.83 3.47 26.12
CA LYS A 106 -9.13 4.90 26.31
C LYS A 106 -7.87 5.73 26.24
N GLN A 107 -6.83 5.32 26.97
CA GLN A 107 -5.53 5.98 27.01
C GLN A 107 -4.43 4.94 26.78
N VAL A 108 -3.62 5.17 25.76
CA VAL A 108 -2.51 4.29 25.39
C VAL A 108 -1.22 5.08 25.35
N TYR A 109 -0.22 4.53 26.02
CA TYR A 109 1.15 5.04 26.04
C TYR A 109 2.09 3.95 25.57
N ILE A 110 3.27 4.35 25.11
CA ILE A 110 4.39 3.46 24.80
C ILE A 110 5.61 3.84 25.63
N SER A 111 6.33 2.83 26.12
CA SER A 111 7.63 2.99 26.76
C SER A 111 8.61 2.01 26.15
N GLY A 112 9.88 2.40 26.03
CA GLY A 112 10.91 1.49 25.54
C GLY A 112 12.33 1.92 25.90
N THR A 113 13.31 1.21 25.36
CA THR A 113 14.74 1.52 25.57
C THR A 113 15.09 2.93 25.10
N PHE A 114 14.43 3.41 24.05
CA PHE A 114 14.61 4.75 23.47
C PHE A 114 14.04 5.90 24.32
N THR A 115 13.14 5.62 25.28
CA THR A 115 12.63 6.64 26.24
C THR A 115 13.19 6.46 27.65
N GLY A 116 14.12 5.52 27.85
CA GLY A 116 14.51 5.11 29.21
C GLY A 116 13.29 4.62 30.01
N TRP A 117 12.36 3.94 29.36
CA TRP A 117 11.11 3.43 29.92
C TRP A 117 10.09 4.47 30.41
N LYS A 118 10.29 5.76 30.12
CA LYS A 118 9.27 6.79 30.32
C LYS A 118 8.12 6.63 29.32
N THR A 119 6.89 6.84 29.79
CA THR A 119 5.68 6.72 28.99
C THR A 119 5.53 7.90 28.03
N LEU A 120 5.32 7.60 26.76
CA LEU A 120 4.94 8.57 25.72
C LEU A 120 3.50 8.33 25.28
N PRO A 121 2.64 9.35 25.25
CA PRO A 121 1.25 9.19 24.81
C PRO A 121 1.19 8.87 23.31
N MET A 122 0.28 7.96 22.93
CA MET A 122 0.00 7.63 21.53
C MET A 122 -1.23 8.37 21.03
N VAL A 123 -1.28 8.65 19.73
CA VAL A 123 -2.40 9.35 19.09
C VAL A 123 -3.48 8.35 18.72
N LYS A 124 -4.71 8.59 19.18
CA LYS A 124 -5.87 7.76 18.86
C LYS A 124 -6.42 8.06 17.47
N SER A 125 -6.65 7.01 16.68
CA SER A 125 -7.35 7.03 15.38
C SER A 125 -8.69 6.28 15.49
N HIS A 126 -9.30 5.92 14.35
CA HIS A 126 -10.62 5.27 14.24
C HIS A 126 -10.71 3.83 14.80
N GLY A 127 -9.63 3.31 15.39
CA GLY A 127 -9.56 1.95 15.94
C GLY A 127 -8.23 1.67 16.63
N ASP A 128 -7.17 2.34 16.16
CA ASP A 128 -5.81 2.10 16.62
C ASP A 128 -5.21 3.32 17.32
N PHE A 129 -4.10 3.08 18.02
CA PHE A 129 -3.24 4.12 18.56
C PHE A 129 -1.90 4.07 17.85
N VAL A 130 -1.40 5.23 17.39
CA VAL A 130 -0.17 5.32 16.59
C VAL A 130 0.75 6.39 17.14
N THR A 131 2.05 6.16 17.06
CA THR A 131 3.09 7.19 17.20
C THR A 131 4.27 6.87 16.30
N ILE A 132 5.01 7.90 15.89
CA ILE A 132 6.22 7.78 15.08
C ILE A 132 7.38 8.27 15.95
N ILE A 133 8.41 7.45 16.07
CA ILE A 133 9.57 7.73 16.93
C ILE A 133 10.84 7.53 16.11
N ASP A 134 11.70 8.54 16.11
CA ASP A 134 13.02 8.47 15.49
C ASP A 134 13.95 7.60 16.35
N LEU A 135 14.40 6.48 15.79
CA LEU A 135 15.25 5.50 16.48
C LEU A 135 16.59 5.34 15.76
N PRO A 136 17.72 5.17 16.48
CA PRO A 136 18.94 4.71 15.84
C PRO A 136 18.78 3.29 15.27
N GLU A 137 19.65 2.90 14.34
CA GLU A 137 19.72 1.52 13.87
C GLU A 137 20.08 0.57 15.03
N GLY A 138 19.36 -0.54 15.14
CA GLY A 138 19.54 -1.52 16.21
C GLY A 138 18.25 -2.19 16.67
N GLU A 139 18.37 -2.93 17.77
CA GLU A 139 17.24 -3.59 18.42
C GLU A 139 16.72 -2.75 19.60
N HIS A 140 15.41 -2.50 19.61
CA HIS A 140 14.75 -1.73 20.66
C HIS A 140 13.62 -2.53 21.30
N GLN A 141 13.65 -2.62 22.63
CA GLN A 141 12.55 -3.21 23.39
C GLN A 141 11.55 -2.14 23.76
N TYR A 142 10.27 -2.48 23.70
CA TYR A 142 9.18 -1.60 24.07
C TYR A 142 7.98 -2.35 24.64
N LYS A 143 7.09 -1.60 25.27
CA LYS A 143 5.85 -2.12 25.87
C LYS A 143 4.77 -1.03 25.85
N PHE A 144 3.53 -1.45 25.72
CA PHE A 144 2.38 -0.55 25.77
C PHE A 144 1.84 -0.45 27.19
N PHE A 145 1.37 0.72 27.57
CA PHE A 145 0.64 0.96 28.82
C PHE A 145 -0.76 1.42 28.43
N VAL A 146 -1.72 0.52 28.58
CA VAL A 146 -3.10 0.65 28.08
C VAL A 146 -4.03 0.67 29.27
N ASP A 147 -4.74 1.79 29.47
CA ASP A 147 -5.75 1.94 30.52
C ASP A 147 -5.26 1.55 31.94
N GLY A 148 -3.97 1.78 32.24
CA GLY A 148 -3.36 1.46 33.53
C GLY A 148 -2.62 0.13 33.59
N GLU A 149 -2.62 -0.66 32.52
CA GLU A 149 -2.02 -1.99 32.48
C GLU A 149 -0.90 -2.10 31.43
N TRP A 150 0.17 -2.80 31.80
CA TRP A 150 1.26 -3.11 30.87
C TRP A 150 0.89 -4.25 29.94
N ARG A 151 0.90 -3.99 28.63
CA ARG A 151 0.55 -4.93 27.57
C ARG A 151 1.64 -5.00 26.50
N HIS A 152 1.74 -6.15 25.86
CA HIS A 152 2.54 -6.34 24.66
C HIS A 152 1.61 -6.79 23.54
N ASP A 153 2.02 -6.56 22.29
CA ASP A 153 1.32 -7.09 21.12
C ASP A 153 1.78 -8.54 20.87
N PRO A 154 0.89 -9.54 20.93
CA PRO A 154 1.25 -10.94 20.68
C PRO A 154 1.52 -11.25 19.19
N GLY A 155 1.11 -10.39 18.26
CA GLY A 155 1.36 -10.54 16.82
C GLY A 155 2.75 -10.07 16.38
N LEU A 156 3.48 -9.37 17.26
CA LEU A 156 4.81 -8.85 16.99
C LEU A 156 5.89 -9.66 17.71
N LYS A 157 7.15 -9.49 17.30
CA LYS A 157 8.30 -10.16 17.95
C LYS A 157 8.35 -9.77 19.43
N ILE A 158 8.53 -10.76 20.28
CA ILE A 158 8.57 -10.63 21.75
C ILE A 158 9.88 -11.16 22.32
N VAL A 159 10.29 -10.60 23.46
CA VAL A 159 11.45 -11.03 24.25
C VAL A 159 11.09 -11.06 25.73
N ASP A 160 11.62 -12.03 26.47
CA ASP A 160 11.48 -12.10 27.93
C ASP A 160 12.37 -11.05 28.59
N ASN A 161 11.84 -10.29 29.56
CA ASN A 161 12.58 -9.23 30.23
C ASN A 161 13.31 -9.67 31.51
N GLY A 162 13.28 -10.97 31.85
CA GLY A 162 13.91 -11.54 33.05
C GLY A 162 13.16 -11.28 34.37
N MET A 163 12.08 -10.49 34.34
CA MET A 163 11.22 -10.17 35.49
C MET A 163 9.84 -10.83 35.38
N GLY A 164 9.74 -11.91 34.59
CA GLY A 164 8.49 -12.64 34.36
C GLY A 164 7.49 -11.93 33.46
N SER A 165 7.95 -10.92 32.71
CA SER A 165 7.13 -10.15 31.78
C SER A 165 7.77 -10.10 30.40
N LYS A 166 6.95 -9.97 29.36
CA LYS A 166 7.40 -9.88 27.96
C LYS A 166 7.35 -8.45 27.46
N ASN A 167 8.36 -8.09 26.67
CA ASN A 167 8.42 -6.85 25.90
C ASN A 167 8.30 -7.19 24.41
N ASN A 168 7.82 -6.25 23.60
CA ASN A 168 7.98 -6.34 22.17
C ASN A 168 9.40 -5.91 21.76
N LEU A 169 9.86 -6.41 20.62
CA LEU A 169 11.18 -6.13 20.06
C LEU A 169 11.03 -5.63 18.62
N VAL A 170 11.57 -4.46 18.32
CA VAL A 170 11.68 -3.93 16.96
C VAL A 170 13.15 -3.90 16.54
N SER A 171 13.44 -4.34 15.31
CA SER A 171 14.76 -4.19 14.69
C SER A 171 14.64 -3.10 13.64
N VAL A 172 15.36 -2.00 13.86
CA VAL A 172 15.42 -0.86 12.95
C VAL A 172 16.68 -1.01 12.13
N ARG A 173 16.56 -1.10 10.81
CA ARG A 173 17.71 -1.25 9.90
C ARG A 173 17.70 -0.15 8.86
N GLN A 174 18.88 0.22 8.38
CA GLN A 174 18.96 1.21 7.30
C GLN A 174 18.23 0.77 6.02
N SER A 175 18.24 -0.53 5.73
CA SER A 175 17.55 -1.11 4.57
C SER A 175 16.04 -0.86 4.55
N ASP A 176 15.43 -0.65 5.72
CA ASP A 176 13.98 -0.54 5.86
C ASP A 176 13.49 0.83 5.36
N PHE A 177 14.42 1.78 5.22
CA PHE A 177 14.18 3.12 4.68
C PHE A 177 14.51 3.25 3.20
N GLU A 178 15.36 2.36 2.70
CA GLU A 178 15.72 2.28 1.29
C GLU A 178 14.70 1.40 0.56
N VAL A 179 13.73 2.03 -0.11
CA VAL A 179 12.53 1.36 -0.68
C VAL A 179 12.87 0.10 -1.47
N PHE A 180 13.87 0.15 -2.35
CA PHE A 180 14.25 -1.02 -3.16
C PHE A 180 14.88 -2.15 -2.32
N GLN A 181 15.60 -1.82 -1.26
CA GLN A 181 16.19 -2.80 -0.36
C GLN A 181 15.14 -3.42 0.56
N ALA A 182 14.20 -2.62 1.06
CA ALA A 182 13.05 -3.09 1.83
C ALA A 182 12.22 -4.08 1.01
N LEU A 183 11.87 -3.72 -0.23
CA LEU A 183 11.11 -4.58 -1.14
C LEU A 183 11.87 -5.88 -1.49
N ALA A 184 13.18 -5.80 -1.69
CA ALA A 184 13.99 -7.00 -1.94
C ALA A 184 13.94 -7.96 -0.73
N LYS A 185 14.13 -7.44 0.49
CA LYS A 185 14.06 -8.25 1.72
C LYS A 185 12.68 -8.87 1.96
N ASP A 186 11.62 -8.14 1.68
CA ASP A 186 10.25 -8.66 1.84
C ASP A 186 9.90 -9.73 0.79
N SER A 187 10.60 -9.73 -0.36
CA SER A 187 10.44 -10.77 -1.38
C SER A 187 11.18 -12.08 -1.05
N GLU A 188 12.16 -12.06 -0.14
CA GLU A 188 12.90 -13.24 0.32
C GLU A 188 11.99 -14.15 1.18
N GLY A 189 11.22 -15.02 0.52
CA GLY A 189 10.27 -15.93 1.16
C GLY A 189 8.94 -16.04 0.43
N VAL A 190 8.64 -15.06 -0.44
CA VAL A 190 7.63 -15.22 -1.48
C VAL A 190 8.24 -16.10 -2.56
N ILE A 191 8.08 -17.42 -2.40
CA ILE A 191 8.37 -18.35 -3.48
C ILE A 191 7.36 -18.01 -4.57
N SER A 192 7.80 -17.25 -5.58
CA SER A 192 7.03 -17.07 -6.79
C SER A 192 6.71 -18.47 -7.29
N SER A 193 5.43 -18.82 -7.35
CA SER A 193 4.95 -20.11 -7.87
C SER A 193 5.26 -20.29 -9.37
N THR A 194 6.00 -19.36 -9.97
CA THR A 194 6.69 -19.56 -11.23
C THR A 194 7.69 -20.67 -11.03
N GLN A 195 7.43 -21.83 -11.65
CA GLN A 195 8.39 -22.92 -11.83
C GLN A 195 9.79 -22.34 -12.00
N THR A 196 10.63 -22.48 -10.98
CA THR A 196 11.99 -21.92 -10.94
C THR A 196 12.92 -22.63 -11.93
N GLU A 197 12.44 -23.66 -12.60
CA GLU A 197 13.20 -24.46 -13.54
C GLU A 197 12.28 -24.95 -14.67
N TYR A 198 12.67 -24.66 -15.91
CA TYR A 198 12.03 -25.28 -17.07
C TYR A 198 12.44 -26.75 -17.10
N GLY A 199 11.50 -27.63 -16.77
CA GLY A 199 11.70 -29.08 -16.84
C GLY A 199 11.26 -29.65 -18.20
N GLN A 200 11.76 -30.84 -18.51
CA GLN A 200 11.27 -31.66 -19.62
C GLN A 200 10.24 -32.70 -19.16
N GLU A 201 9.95 -32.76 -17.86
CA GLU A 201 8.99 -33.72 -17.32
C GLU A 201 7.56 -33.34 -17.69
N ILE A 202 6.83 -34.31 -18.24
CA ILE A 202 5.41 -34.15 -18.55
C ILE A 202 4.64 -34.05 -17.22
N PRO A 203 3.83 -33.00 -17.00
CA PRO A 203 3.06 -32.87 -15.77
C PRO A 203 2.15 -34.08 -15.53
N PRO A 204 2.09 -34.63 -14.31
CA PRO A 204 1.27 -35.79 -14.02
C PRO A 204 -0.22 -35.45 -14.14
N HIS A 205 -0.99 -36.31 -14.80
CA HIS A 205 -2.44 -36.16 -14.89
C HIS A 205 -3.09 -36.45 -13.52
N LYS A 206 -3.69 -35.42 -12.89
CA LYS A 206 -4.42 -35.55 -11.63
C LYS A 206 -5.93 -35.36 -11.86
N PRO A 207 -6.73 -36.45 -11.99
CA PRO A 207 -8.15 -36.37 -12.34
C PRO A 207 -9.03 -35.59 -11.33
N TRP A 208 -8.55 -35.44 -10.08
CA TRP A 208 -9.26 -34.72 -9.02
C TRP A 208 -8.88 -33.24 -8.94
N GLU A 209 -7.85 -32.81 -9.67
CA GLU A 209 -7.41 -31.41 -9.72
C GLU A 209 -8.34 -30.67 -10.68
N LYS A 210 -9.11 -29.70 -10.17
CA LYS A 210 -9.97 -28.84 -11.01
C LYS A 210 -9.07 -27.89 -11.80
N ILE A 211 -8.51 -28.38 -12.90
CA ILE A 211 -7.73 -27.57 -13.82
C ILE A 211 -8.69 -26.55 -14.45
N THR A 212 -8.54 -25.28 -14.11
CA THR A 212 -9.15 -24.21 -14.88
C THR A 212 -8.65 -24.36 -16.32
N GLY A 213 -9.57 -24.47 -17.28
CA GLY A 213 -9.21 -24.57 -18.69
C GLY A 213 -8.29 -23.43 -19.15
N PRO A 214 -7.73 -23.52 -20.37
CA PRO A 214 -6.83 -22.50 -20.87
C PRO A 214 -7.48 -21.11 -20.79
N PRO A 215 -6.68 -20.06 -20.55
CA PRO A 215 -7.21 -18.70 -20.48
C PRO A 215 -7.91 -18.33 -21.79
N ILE A 216 -8.97 -17.53 -21.68
CA ILE A 216 -9.72 -17.02 -22.83
C ILE A 216 -8.80 -16.11 -23.66
N LEU A 217 -8.83 -16.25 -24.98
CA LEU A 217 -8.05 -15.44 -25.91
C LEU A 217 -8.32 -13.93 -25.70
N PRO A 218 -7.31 -13.13 -25.33
CA PRO A 218 -7.48 -11.69 -25.24
C PRO A 218 -7.82 -11.10 -26.61
N PRO A 219 -8.87 -10.26 -26.74
CA PRO A 219 -9.33 -9.74 -28.04
C PRO A 219 -8.28 -8.86 -28.75
N HIS A 220 -7.32 -8.29 -28.01
CA HIS A 220 -6.18 -7.55 -28.57
C HIS A 220 -5.35 -8.42 -29.53
N LEU A 221 -5.23 -9.72 -29.27
CA LEU A 221 -4.50 -10.65 -30.15
C LEU A 221 -5.23 -10.91 -31.47
N LEU A 222 -6.50 -10.52 -31.59
CA LEU A 222 -7.24 -10.57 -32.86
C LEU A 222 -6.92 -9.38 -33.78
N GLN A 223 -6.21 -8.36 -33.27
CA GLN A 223 -5.82 -7.19 -34.05
C GLN A 223 -4.53 -7.48 -34.82
N VAL A 224 -4.67 -8.08 -36.00
CA VAL A 224 -3.52 -8.32 -36.89
C VAL A 224 -3.10 -7.01 -37.54
N ILE A 225 -1.95 -6.46 -37.12
CA ILE A 225 -1.43 -5.18 -37.61
C ILE A 225 -1.16 -5.17 -39.11
N LEU A 226 -0.82 -6.33 -39.68
CA LEU A 226 -0.59 -6.50 -41.11
C LEU A 226 -1.89 -6.57 -41.93
N ASN A 227 -3.04 -6.75 -41.28
CA ASN A 227 -4.35 -6.75 -41.92
C ASN A 227 -5.01 -5.35 -41.87
N LYS A 228 -4.28 -4.32 -41.43
CA LYS A 228 -4.77 -2.95 -41.40
C LYS A 228 -4.35 -2.23 -42.68
N ASP A 229 -5.30 -1.57 -43.32
CA ASP A 229 -5.02 -0.70 -44.45
C ASP A 229 -4.10 0.44 -44.01
N THR A 230 -3.05 0.68 -44.80
CA THR A 230 -2.20 1.85 -44.58
C THR A 230 -2.78 3.01 -45.38
N PRO A 231 -3.16 4.13 -44.75
CA PRO A 231 -3.70 5.27 -45.48
C PRO A 231 -2.65 5.81 -46.44
N LEU A 232 -3.03 5.98 -47.71
CA LEU A 232 -2.16 6.55 -48.73
C LEU A 232 -2.06 8.07 -48.50
N SER A 233 -0.86 8.61 -48.36
CA SER A 233 -0.63 10.05 -48.34
C SER A 233 -0.81 10.62 -49.76
N VAL A 234 -1.87 11.40 -49.96
CA VAL A 234 -2.04 12.22 -51.17
C VAL A 234 -1.24 13.52 -50.97
N SER A 235 -0.20 13.67 -51.79
CA SER A 235 0.63 14.88 -51.95
C SER A 235 -0.07 15.92 -52.82
#